data_AF-A0A4V0KBF4-F1
#
_entry.id   AF-A0A4V0KBF4-F1
#
_cell.length_a   1.000
_cell.length_b   1.000
_cell.length_c   1.000
_cell.angle_alpha   90.00
_cell.angle_beta   90.00
_cell.angle_gamma   90.00
#
_symmetry.space_group_name_H-M   'P 1'
#
loop_
_entity.id
_entity.type
_entity.pdbx_description
1 polymer ?
#
loop_
_entity_poly.entity_id
_entity_poly.type
_entity_poly.pdbx_seq_one_letter_code
_entity_poly.pdbx_strand_id
1 'polypeptide(L)'
;MNIGYIKIALALLSVAGYVQNIAFASDSAPASNPSNDESKHQLSIDPEEAKQQLFIDPEEAKQQLSIDPEEAKQAADVMADALALAQEHAQNTNDYELYYKKDDEAILYFKNFKNTVIGKLELIVPNPDSYDGIINMLMDPNGPKKIYKTFTDGTLSRIYDPNLLIVRQQYKSIWGSWQRHFYALVNKVESSEDETAIIMVSLDVNDYNNRPYKIHVNPIVESANLFKPNINSQDDIRNKESKKMYINLVTFFIKKEENCVKVTFVGSIDMNAYSRASQQTLRKIAAEDILLFAKLRNIFKKE
;
A
#
# COMPACT_ATOMS: atom_id res chain seq x y z
N MET A 1 -40.26 -3.34 6.36
CA MET A 1 -39.24 -4.08 5.60
C MET A 1 -38.12 -3.10 5.28
N ASN A 2 -36.92 -3.32 5.83
CA ASN A 2 -35.94 -2.25 6.06
C ASN A 2 -35.08 -2.00 4.80
N ILE A 3 -35.31 -0.86 4.14
CA ILE A 3 -34.72 -0.49 2.84
C ILE A 3 -33.17 -0.41 2.87
N GLY A 4 -32.57 -0.27 4.05
CA GLY A 4 -31.11 -0.22 4.23
C GLY A 4 -30.39 -1.56 4.00
N TYR A 5 -31.01 -2.70 4.34
CA TYR A 5 -30.36 -4.00 4.21
C TYR A 5 -30.22 -4.48 2.76
N ILE A 6 -31.13 -4.03 1.87
CA ILE A 6 -31.12 -4.39 0.45
C ILE A 6 -29.93 -3.75 -0.27
N LYS A 7 -29.48 -2.55 0.14
CA LYS A 7 -28.33 -1.86 -0.48
C LYS A 7 -27.00 -2.51 -0.11
N ILE A 8 -26.85 -2.99 1.12
CA ILE A 8 -25.62 -3.64 1.59
C ILE A 8 -25.49 -5.04 0.96
N ALA A 9 -26.59 -5.78 0.84
CA ALA A 9 -26.59 -7.08 0.19
C ALA A 9 -26.23 -7.00 -1.32
N LEU A 10 -26.67 -5.94 -2.02
CA LEU A 10 -26.34 -5.76 -3.44
C LEU A 10 -24.84 -5.45 -3.68
N ALA A 11 -24.20 -4.68 -2.80
CA ALA A 11 -22.78 -4.34 -2.92
C ALA A 11 -21.86 -5.56 -2.70
N LEU A 12 -22.25 -6.49 -1.80
CA LEU A 12 -21.50 -7.73 -1.59
C LEU A 12 -21.67 -8.73 -2.75
N LEU A 13 -22.84 -8.74 -3.41
CA LEU A 13 -23.08 -9.56 -4.60
C LEU A 13 -22.29 -9.08 -5.83
N SER A 14 -22.04 -7.77 -5.98
CA SER A 14 -21.18 -7.25 -7.06
C SER A 14 -19.70 -7.65 -6.92
N VAL A 15 -19.21 -7.84 -5.68
CA VAL A 15 -17.85 -8.34 -5.44
C VAL A 15 -17.76 -9.84 -5.73
N ALA A 16 -18.77 -10.63 -5.34
CA ALA A 16 -18.80 -12.06 -5.61
C ALA A 16 -18.93 -12.39 -7.12
N GLY A 17 -19.66 -11.58 -7.89
CA GLY A 17 -19.77 -11.75 -9.35
C GLY A 17 -18.47 -11.49 -10.11
N TYR A 18 -17.54 -10.71 -9.54
CA TYR A 18 -16.25 -10.42 -10.16
C TYR A 18 -15.24 -11.58 -10.04
N VAL A 19 -15.49 -12.53 -9.13
CA VAL A 19 -14.62 -13.70 -8.90
C VAL A 19 -14.93 -14.86 -9.86
N GLN A 20 -16.03 -14.80 -10.64
CA GLN A 20 -16.47 -15.92 -11.50
C GLN A 20 -16.36 -15.69 -13.01
N ASN A 21 -15.72 -14.62 -13.49
CA ASN A 21 -15.49 -14.42 -14.93
C ASN A 21 -14.00 -14.33 -15.27
N ILE A 22 -13.26 -15.41 -15.04
CA ILE A 22 -12.14 -15.78 -15.92
C ILE A 22 -12.57 -17.04 -16.65
N ALA A 23 -13.51 -16.88 -17.58
CA ALA A 23 -13.87 -17.91 -18.55
C ALA A 23 -12.82 -17.86 -19.67
N PHE A 24 -11.83 -18.75 -19.61
CA PHE A 24 -10.91 -18.97 -20.72
C PHE A 24 -11.70 -19.52 -21.91
N ALA A 25 -11.74 -18.76 -23.00
CA ALA A 25 -12.09 -19.28 -24.32
C ALA A 25 -10.94 -20.16 -24.81
N SER A 26 -10.99 -21.45 -24.48
CA SER A 26 -10.17 -22.47 -25.14
C SER A 26 -11.01 -23.09 -26.26
N ASP A 27 -10.72 -22.71 -27.50
CA ASP A 27 -11.13 -23.50 -28.66
C ASP A 27 -10.53 -24.90 -28.52
N SER A 28 -11.38 -25.92 -28.42
CA SER A 28 -10.98 -27.27 -28.79
C SER A 28 -12.17 -28.11 -29.25
N ALA A 29 -12.06 -28.60 -30.49
CA ALA A 29 -12.85 -29.70 -31.02
C ALA A 29 -12.03 -31.02 -30.88
N PRO A 30 -12.68 -32.20 -30.82
CA PRO A 30 -12.55 -33.05 -29.63
C PRO A 30 -11.91 -34.42 -29.90
N ALA A 31 -11.44 -35.09 -28.83
CA ALA A 31 -11.61 -36.54 -28.67
C ALA A 31 -11.32 -37.05 -27.23
N SER A 32 -12.32 -37.76 -26.70
CA SER A 32 -12.31 -38.85 -25.69
C SER A 32 -11.86 -38.61 -24.24
N ASN A 33 -12.85 -38.63 -23.35
CA ASN A 33 -12.84 -38.93 -21.91
C ASN A 33 -12.70 -40.46 -21.63
N PRO A 34 -12.63 -40.95 -20.36
CA PRO A 34 -12.02 -40.37 -19.14
C PRO A 34 -11.31 -41.43 -18.24
N SER A 35 -10.57 -41.01 -17.20
CA SER A 35 -10.62 -41.64 -15.86
C SER A 35 -9.96 -40.78 -14.77
N ASN A 36 -10.70 -40.57 -13.67
CA ASN A 36 -10.33 -39.97 -12.37
C ASN A 36 -8.97 -40.45 -11.81
N ASP A 37 -8.20 -39.57 -11.17
CA ASP A 37 -8.28 -39.34 -9.70
C ASP A 37 -7.32 -38.23 -9.21
N GLU A 38 -7.89 -37.35 -8.38
CA GLU A 38 -7.27 -36.48 -7.34
C GLU A 38 -5.90 -35.81 -7.57
N SER A 39 -5.89 -34.57 -8.05
CA SER A 39 -4.75 -33.65 -7.91
C SER A 39 -5.01 -32.57 -6.85
N LYS A 40 -4.33 -32.69 -5.71
CA LYS A 40 -4.06 -31.58 -4.79
C LYS A 40 -3.23 -30.52 -5.54
N HIS A 41 -3.87 -29.49 -6.08
CA HIS A 41 -3.14 -28.34 -6.62
C HIS A 41 -2.64 -27.47 -5.47
N GLN A 42 -1.43 -27.78 -5.00
CA GLN A 42 -0.56 -26.76 -4.41
C GLN A 42 -0.25 -25.75 -5.51
N LEU A 43 -0.64 -24.49 -5.34
CA LEU A 43 -0.10 -23.38 -6.13
C LEU A 43 1.37 -23.23 -5.77
N SER A 44 2.24 -23.95 -6.47
CA SER A 44 3.68 -23.66 -6.48
C SER A 44 3.93 -22.57 -7.50
N ILE A 45 4.27 -21.37 -7.03
CA ILE A 45 4.82 -20.31 -7.88
C ILE A 45 6.20 -20.77 -8.36
N ASP A 46 6.46 -20.70 -9.67
CA ASP A 46 7.77 -21.01 -10.23
C ASP A 46 8.79 -19.95 -9.76
N PRO A 47 9.85 -20.34 -9.02
CA PRO A 47 10.88 -19.41 -8.56
C PRO A 47 11.56 -18.64 -9.69
N GLU A 48 11.56 -19.14 -10.92
CA GLU A 48 12.15 -18.45 -12.07
C GLU A 48 11.28 -17.30 -12.59
N GLU A 49 9.95 -17.39 -12.51
CA GLU A 49 9.06 -16.28 -12.89
C GLU A 49 9.10 -15.13 -11.86
N ALA A 50 9.21 -15.47 -10.57
CA ALA A 50 9.37 -14.48 -9.50
C ALA A 50 10.70 -13.69 -9.61
N LYS A 51 11.79 -14.34 -10.03
CA LYS A 51 13.11 -13.72 -10.25
C LYS A 51 13.14 -12.73 -11.41
N GLN A 52 12.29 -12.93 -12.41
CA GLN A 52 12.28 -12.08 -13.61
C GLN A 52 11.50 -10.78 -13.42
N GLN A 53 10.60 -10.71 -12.44
CA GLN A 53 9.81 -9.51 -12.14
C GLN A 53 10.28 -8.75 -10.89
N LEU A 54 10.97 -9.41 -9.95
CA LEU A 54 11.50 -8.82 -8.74
C LEU A 54 12.95 -9.31 -8.54
N PHE A 55 13.88 -8.40 -8.27
CA PHE A 55 15.27 -8.74 -7.91
C PHE A 55 15.30 -9.38 -6.50
N ILE A 56 14.94 -10.66 -6.40
CA ILE A 56 14.85 -11.41 -5.13
C ILE A 56 16.17 -12.14 -4.87
N ASP A 57 16.70 -12.02 -3.65
CA ASP A 57 17.85 -12.78 -3.18
C ASP A 57 17.49 -14.28 -3.00
N PRO A 58 18.35 -15.24 -3.41
CA PRO A 58 18.12 -16.68 -3.21
C PRO A 58 17.71 -17.12 -1.79
N GLU A 59 18.14 -16.42 -0.74
CA GLU A 59 17.72 -16.73 0.65
C GLU A 59 16.30 -16.19 0.96
N GLU A 60 15.90 -15.07 0.38
CA GLU A 60 14.52 -14.55 0.43
C GLU A 60 13.56 -15.50 -0.31
N ALA A 61 14.01 -16.09 -1.42
CA ALA A 61 13.24 -17.06 -2.20
C ALA A 61 12.93 -18.37 -1.42
N LYS A 62 13.79 -18.81 -0.51
CA LYS A 62 13.53 -20.00 0.33
C LYS A 62 12.49 -19.74 1.42
N GLN A 63 12.46 -18.53 1.99
CA GLN A 63 11.44 -18.16 2.99
C GLN A 63 10.04 -18.05 2.36
N GLN A 64 9.97 -17.78 1.04
CA GLN A 64 8.72 -17.70 0.26
C GLN A 64 8.02 -19.06 0.08
N LEU A 65 8.76 -20.17 0.08
CA LEU A 65 8.20 -21.51 -0.17
C LEU A 65 7.36 -22.09 0.99
N SER A 66 7.25 -21.37 2.12
CA SER A 66 6.58 -21.85 3.36
C SER A 66 5.55 -20.84 3.91
N ILE A 67 4.96 -19.99 3.06
CA ILE A 67 3.93 -19.04 3.52
C ILE A 67 2.62 -19.78 3.75
N ASP A 68 2.01 -19.55 4.92
CA ASP A 68 0.70 -20.10 5.26
C ASP A 68 -0.38 -19.49 4.34
N PRO A 69 -1.11 -20.30 3.56
CA PRO A 69 -2.20 -19.82 2.72
C PRO A 69 -3.26 -19.01 3.47
N GLU A 70 -3.49 -19.34 4.76
CA GLU A 70 -4.44 -18.59 5.58
C GLU A 70 -3.92 -17.18 5.92
N GLU A 71 -2.61 -17.03 6.14
CA GLU A 71 -1.97 -15.72 6.33
C GLU A 71 -2.08 -14.88 5.05
N ALA A 72 -1.84 -15.48 3.89
CA ALA A 72 -1.96 -14.80 2.60
C ALA A 72 -3.39 -14.30 2.35
N LYS A 73 -4.39 -15.13 2.68
CA LYS A 73 -5.80 -14.76 2.59
C LYS A 73 -6.15 -13.59 3.51
N GLN A 74 -5.69 -13.63 4.76
CA GLN A 74 -5.92 -12.52 5.71
C GLN A 74 -5.24 -11.22 5.24
N ALA A 75 -4.05 -11.31 4.66
CA ALA A 75 -3.38 -10.16 4.06
C ALA A 75 -4.21 -9.55 2.92
N ALA A 76 -4.76 -10.39 2.05
CA ALA A 76 -5.64 -9.96 0.95
C ALA A 76 -6.92 -9.30 1.49
N ASP A 77 -7.56 -9.89 2.50
CA ASP A 77 -8.78 -9.36 3.13
C ASP A 77 -8.53 -7.96 3.73
N VAL A 78 -7.41 -7.77 4.45
CA VAL A 78 -7.01 -6.46 5.00
C VAL A 78 -6.82 -5.42 3.89
N MET A 79 -6.22 -5.80 2.76
CA MET A 79 -5.98 -4.87 1.65
C MET A 79 -7.24 -4.55 0.86
N ALA A 80 -8.20 -5.47 0.78
CA ALA A 80 -9.52 -5.21 0.21
C ALA A 80 -10.30 -4.18 1.07
N ASP A 81 -10.30 -4.34 2.39
CA ASP A 81 -10.89 -3.37 3.31
C ASP A 81 -10.22 -1.99 3.18
N ALA A 82 -8.88 -1.97 3.12
CA ALA A 82 -8.10 -0.75 2.98
C ALA A 82 -8.42 -0.01 1.67
N LEU A 83 -8.55 -0.73 0.55
CA LEU A 83 -8.93 -0.15 -0.74
C LEU A 83 -10.34 0.46 -0.68
N ALA A 84 -11.32 -0.24 -0.09
CA ALA A 84 -12.68 0.27 0.04
C ALA A 84 -12.73 1.58 0.85
N LEU A 85 -12.01 1.62 1.98
CA LEU A 85 -11.89 2.83 2.81
C LEU A 85 -11.17 3.98 2.08
N ALA A 86 -10.12 3.66 1.32
CA ALA A 86 -9.42 4.66 0.52
C ALA A 86 -10.32 5.26 -0.57
N GLN A 87 -11.13 4.44 -1.25
CA GLN A 87 -12.10 4.89 -2.25
C GLN A 87 -13.15 5.81 -1.64
N GLU A 88 -13.71 5.45 -0.47
CA GLU A 88 -14.65 6.30 0.27
C GLU A 88 -14.02 7.67 0.59
N HIS A 89 -12.79 7.66 1.11
CA HIS A 89 -12.07 8.88 1.46
C HIS A 89 -11.61 9.72 0.27
N ALA A 90 -11.44 9.12 -0.91
CA ALA A 90 -11.14 9.85 -2.14
C ALA A 90 -12.37 10.57 -2.70
N GLN A 91 -13.54 9.91 -2.69
CA GLN A 91 -14.79 10.42 -3.26
C GLN A 91 -15.46 11.51 -2.41
N ASN A 92 -15.42 11.38 -1.08
CA ASN A 92 -16.10 12.33 -0.19
C ASN A 92 -15.26 13.60 -0.03
N THR A 93 -15.50 14.61 -0.87
CA THR A 93 -14.75 15.88 -0.90
C THR A 93 -15.31 16.94 0.06
N ASN A 94 -16.57 16.80 0.52
CA ASN A 94 -17.28 17.84 1.25
C ASN A 94 -16.74 18.08 2.67
N ASP A 95 -16.05 17.10 3.26
CA ASP A 95 -15.46 17.17 4.60
C ASP A 95 -13.98 17.53 4.60
N TYR A 96 -13.40 17.80 3.42
CA TYR A 96 -12.01 18.22 3.26
C TYR A 96 -11.86 19.74 3.22
N GLU A 97 -10.93 20.24 4.03
CA GLU A 97 -10.52 21.65 4.04
C GLU A 97 -9.27 21.82 3.14
N LEU A 98 -9.29 22.83 2.27
CA LEU A 98 -8.11 23.21 1.49
C LEU A 98 -6.99 23.65 2.43
N TYR A 99 -5.80 23.07 2.25
CA TYR A 99 -4.62 23.40 3.05
C TYR A 99 -3.53 24.09 2.21
N TYR A 100 -3.28 23.59 1.01
CA TYR A 100 -2.26 24.14 0.12
C TYR A 100 -2.67 24.00 -1.34
N LYS A 101 -2.41 25.04 -2.12
CA LYS A 101 -2.56 25.06 -3.57
C LYS A 101 -1.35 25.76 -4.16
N LYS A 102 -0.49 25.03 -4.88
CA LYS A 102 0.67 25.62 -5.57
C LYS A 102 0.24 26.27 -6.88
N ASP A 103 -0.51 25.49 -7.64
CA ASP A 103 -1.06 25.73 -8.97
C ASP A 103 -2.32 24.84 -9.09
N ASP A 104 -2.93 24.78 -10.27
CA ASP A 104 -4.06 23.88 -10.52
C ASP A 104 -3.64 22.40 -10.68
N GLU A 105 -2.34 22.10 -10.56
CA GLU A 105 -1.77 20.76 -10.77
C GLU A 105 -1.34 20.06 -9.47
N ALA A 106 -1.30 20.76 -8.33
CA ALA A 106 -0.99 20.18 -7.03
C ALA A 106 -1.80 20.86 -5.91
N ILE A 107 -2.83 20.16 -5.44
CA ILE A 107 -3.77 20.67 -4.43
C ILE A 107 -3.87 19.69 -3.27
N LEU A 108 -3.56 20.16 -2.07
CA LEU A 108 -3.58 19.39 -0.83
C LEU A 108 -4.71 19.84 0.08
N TYR A 109 -5.50 18.87 0.51
CA TYR A 109 -6.58 19.02 1.45
C TYR A 109 -6.36 18.16 2.69
N PHE A 110 -7.00 18.52 3.79
CA PHE A 110 -7.04 17.70 4.99
C PHE A 110 -8.45 17.57 5.54
N LYS A 111 -8.72 16.44 6.17
CA LYS A 111 -9.84 16.28 7.08
C LYS A 111 -9.40 15.65 8.40
N ASN A 112 -10.16 15.93 9.44
CA ASN A 112 -10.01 15.22 10.71
C ASN A 112 -10.80 13.92 10.64
N PHE A 113 -10.22 12.84 11.14
CA PHE A 113 -10.90 11.56 11.22
C PHE A 113 -10.52 10.86 12.52
N LYS A 114 -11.51 10.61 13.39
CA LYS A 114 -11.29 10.12 14.75
C LYS A 114 -10.22 10.97 15.48
N ASN A 115 -9.09 10.37 15.86
CA ASN A 115 -7.97 11.01 16.54
C ASN A 115 -6.78 11.32 15.60
N THR A 116 -6.94 11.16 14.28
CA THR A 116 -5.90 11.42 13.27
C THR A 116 -6.37 12.42 12.22
N VAL A 117 -5.49 12.72 11.27
CA VAL A 117 -5.77 13.52 10.07
C VAL A 117 -5.57 12.67 8.83
N ILE A 118 -6.40 12.90 7.82
CA ILE A 118 -6.27 12.30 6.50
C ILE A 118 -5.96 13.42 5.52
N GLY A 119 -4.83 13.31 4.84
CA GLY A 119 -4.43 14.19 3.75
C GLY A 119 -4.88 13.63 2.42
N LYS A 120 -5.35 14.51 1.53
CA LYS A 120 -5.65 14.19 0.14
C LYS A 120 -4.90 15.14 -0.78
N LEU A 121 -4.03 14.60 -1.63
CA LEU A 121 -3.30 15.37 -2.63
C LEU A 121 -3.78 14.97 -4.02
N GLU A 122 -4.29 15.95 -4.75
CA GLU A 122 -4.58 15.85 -6.18
C GLU A 122 -3.37 16.38 -6.95
N LEU A 123 -2.79 15.53 -7.80
CA LEU A 123 -1.57 15.81 -8.54
C LEU A 123 -1.73 15.47 -10.02
N ILE A 124 -1.30 16.37 -10.90
CA ILE A 124 -1.21 16.15 -12.34
C ILE A 124 0.26 16.05 -12.73
N VAL A 125 0.64 14.94 -13.38
CA VAL A 125 1.95 14.73 -13.98
C VAL A 125 1.79 14.86 -15.51
N PRO A 126 2.28 15.94 -16.14
CA PRO A 126 2.05 16.22 -17.57
C PRO A 126 2.96 15.38 -18.48
N ASN A 127 2.91 14.06 -18.29
CA ASN A 127 3.61 13.08 -19.10
C ASN A 127 2.84 11.74 -19.04
N PRO A 128 2.02 11.39 -20.04
CA PRO A 128 1.25 10.15 -20.03
C PRO A 128 2.15 8.90 -20.04
N ASP A 129 3.36 9.02 -20.60
CA ASP A 129 4.36 7.94 -20.65
C ASP A 129 4.96 7.61 -19.26
N SER A 130 4.64 8.40 -18.24
CA SER A 130 5.10 8.19 -16.86
C SER A 130 4.29 7.18 -16.06
N TYR A 131 3.17 6.70 -16.57
CA TYR A 131 2.21 5.85 -15.85
C TYR A 131 2.88 4.62 -15.20
N ASP A 132 3.51 3.76 -16.02
CA ASP A 132 4.21 2.57 -15.53
C ASP A 132 5.41 2.93 -14.65
N GLY A 133 6.10 4.03 -14.97
CA GLY A 133 7.22 4.53 -14.18
C GLY A 133 6.82 4.91 -12.76
N ILE A 134 5.65 5.54 -12.58
CA ILE A 134 5.09 5.90 -11.28
C ILE A 134 4.70 4.63 -10.51
N ILE A 135 3.99 3.70 -11.15
CA ILE A 135 3.58 2.42 -10.52
C ILE A 135 4.80 1.65 -10.02
N ASN A 136 5.79 1.43 -10.90
CA ASN A 136 7.01 0.70 -10.58
C ASN A 136 7.79 1.38 -9.45
N MET A 137 7.86 2.71 -9.46
CA MET A 137 8.52 3.46 -8.40
C MET A 137 7.80 3.34 -7.05
N LEU A 138 6.47 3.27 -7.02
CA LEU A 138 5.70 3.15 -5.77
C LEU A 138 5.72 1.73 -5.21
N MET A 139 5.85 0.71 -6.07
CA MET A 139 5.98 -0.70 -5.66
C MET A 139 7.40 -1.07 -5.22
N ASP A 140 8.43 -0.35 -5.69
CA ASP A 140 9.82 -0.57 -5.29
C ASP A 140 10.04 -0.18 -3.81
N PRO A 141 10.50 -1.09 -2.92
CA PRO A 141 10.85 -0.76 -1.55
C PRO A 141 11.85 0.39 -1.43
N ASN A 142 12.70 0.59 -2.43
CA ASN A 142 13.69 1.66 -2.53
C ASN A 142 13.24 2.87 -3.36
N GLY A 143 12.03 2.83 -3.93
CA GLY A 143 11.40 3.93 -4.63
C GLY A 143 11.38 5.26 -3.87
N PRO A 144 11.11 5.27 -2.54
CA PRO A 144 11.13 6.49 -1.74
C PRO A 144 12.47 7.25 -1.78
N LYS A 145 13.59 6.62 -2.14
CA LYS A 145 14.91 7.28 -2.34
C LYS A 145 14.86 8.46 -3.32
N LYS A 146 13.98 8.39 -4.33
CA LYS A 146 13.82 9.48 -5.31
C LYS A 146 13.04 10.68 -4.73
N ILE A 147 12.28 10.50 -3.66
CA ILE A 147 11.42 11.52 -3.04
C ILE A 147 12.05 12.08 -1.77
N TYR A 148 12.54 11.20 -0.90
CA TYR A 148 12.95 11.50 0.47
C TYR A 148 14.46 11.44 0.63
N LYS A 149 15.07 12.59 0.97
CA LYS A 149 16.51 12.65 1.31
C LYS A 149 16.85 11.88 2.59
N THR A 150 15.87 11.65 3.44
CA THR A 150 15.98 10.92 4.71
C THR A 150 15.93 9.41 4.52
N PHE A 151 15.50 8.92 3.35
CA PHE A 151 15.42 7.49 3.08
C PHE A 151 16.78 6.82 3.24
N THR A 152 16.81 5.68 3.94
CA THR A 152 18.02 4.91 4.20
C THR A 152 18.05 3.64 3.35
N ASP A 153 17.04 2.80 3.53
CA ASP A 153 16.91 1.51 2.86
C ASP A 153 15.44 1.07 2.85
N GLY A 154 15.14 0.17 1.93
CA GLY A 154 13.89 -0.57 1.88
C GLY A 154 14.16 -2.01 1.47
N THR A 155 13.50 -2.94 2.12
CA THR A 155 13.69 -4.37 1.91
C THR A 155 12.35 -5.09 1.80
N LEU A 156 12.34 -6.17 1.03
CA LEU A 156 11.20 -7.04 0.90
C LEU A 156 11.21 -8.03 2.07
N SER A 157 10.16 -8.03 2.88
CA SER A 157 10.07 -8.89 4.06
C SER A 157 9.20 -10.12 3.82
N ARG A 158 8.25 -10.04 2.88
CA ARG A 158 7.36 -11.15 2.49
C ARG A 158 6.74 -10.89 1.13
N ILE A 159 6.51 -11.96 0.36
CA ILE A 159 5.76 -11.93 -0.90
C ILE A 159 4.60 -12.90 -0.74
N TYR A 160 3.36 -12.42 -0.76
CA TYR A 160 2.19 -13.30 -0.84
C TYR A 160 1.86 -13.62 -2.30
N ASP A 161 1.93 -12.59 -3.14
CA ASP A 161 1.88 -12.66 -4.60
C ASP A 161 2.64 -11.44 -5.18
N PRO A 162 2.87 -11.35 -6.51
CA PRO A 162 3.62 -10.24 -7.12
C PRO A 162 3.05 -8.84 -6.86
N ASN A 163 1.77 -8.74 -6.54
CA ASN A 163 1.06 -7.51 -6.26
C ASN A 163 0.89 -7.26 -4.75
N LEU A 164 0.97 -8.30 -3.90
CA LEU A 164 0.76 -8.24 -2.46
C LEU A 164 2.02 -8.61 -1.68
N LEU A 165 2.64 -7.60 -1.08
CA LEU A 165 3.97 -7.70 -0.46
C LEU A 165 3.94 -7.17 0.97
N ILE A 166 4.89 -7.60 1.81
CA ILE A 166 5.29 -6.85 2.99
C ILE A 166 6.64 -6.21 2.74
N VAL A 167 6.70 -4.89 2.86
CA VAL A 167 7.93 -4.13 2.74
C VAL A 167 8.32 -3.54 4.10
N ARG A 168 9.63 -3.49 4.34
CA ARG A 168 10.22 -2.68 5.40
C ARG A 168 10.82 -1.45 4.75
N GLN A 169 10.61 -0.28 5.34
CA GLN A 169 11.31 0.94 4.94
C GLN A 169 11.91 1.65 6.15
N GLN A 170 13.11 2.21 5.97
CA GLN A 170 13.88 2.90 6.99
C GLN A 170 14.28 4.31 6.57
N TYR A 171 14.17 5.25 7.53
CA TYR A 171 14.40 6.67 7.35
C TYR A 171 15.29 7.22 8.48
N LYS A 172 16.18 8.15 8.15
CA LYS A 172 16.91 8.95 9.14
C LYS A 172 16.00 10.06 9.66
N SER A 173 16.10 10.36 10.95
CA SER A 173 15.53 11.58 11.49
C SER A 173 16.22 12.80 10.88
N ILE A 174 15.44 13.86 10.65
CA ILE A 174 15.98 15.18 10.30
C ILE A 174 16.67 15.80 11.53
N TRP A 175 16.23 15.43 12.74
CA TRP A 175 16.77 15.92 14.01
C TRP A 175 17.40 14.77 14.81
N GLY A 176 18.73 14.83 14.97
CA GLY A 176 19.51 13.84 15.75
C GLY A 176 19.89 12.58 14.97
N SER A 177 20.53 11.63 15.67
CA SER A 177 21.06 10.37 15.13
C SER A 177 20.03 9.22 15.03
N TRP A 178 18.77 9.48 15.33
CA TRP A 178 17.75 8.46 15.52
C TRP A 178 17.16 8.05 14.17
N GLN A 179 16.74 6.81 14.05
CA GLN A 179 16.12 6.29 12.82
C GLN A 179 14.63 6.05 13.03
N ARG A 180 13.88 5.99 11.94
CA ARG A 180 12.50 5.52 11.92
C ARG A 180 12.34 4.40 10.92
N HIS A 181 11.44 3.48 11.22
CA HIS A 181 11.09 2.43 10.28
C HIS A 181 9.63 2.03 10.43
N PHE A 182 9.13 1.34 9.42
CA PHE A 182 7.85 0.66 9.47
C PHE A 182 7.89 -0.62 8.65
N TYR A 183 6.96 -1.51 8.96
CA TYR A 183 6.54 -2.61 8.10
C TYR A 183 5.15 -2.30 7.57
N ALA A 184 4.92 -2.54 6.29
CA ALA A 184 3.61 -2.33 5.67
C ALA A 184 3.29 -3.41 4.66
N LEU A 185 2.01 -3.83 4.63
CA LEU A 185 1.44 -4.46 3.46
C LEU A 185 1.40 -3.43 2.33
N VAL A 186 1.76 -3.86 1.14
CA VAL A 186 1.65 -3.11 -0.10
C VAL A 186 0.86 -3.95 -1.08
N ASN A 187 -0.19 -3.38 -1.67
CA ASN A 187 -1.00 -4.05 -2.68
C ASN A 187 -1.12 -3.18 -3.93
N LYS A 188 -0.85 -3.77 -5.11
CA LYS A 188 -1.20 -3.20 -6.42
C LYS A 188 -2.52 -3.79 -6.92
N VAL A 189 -3.51 -2.92 -7.14
CA VAL A 189 -4.81 -3.30 -7.71
C VAL A 189 -5.04 -2.56 -9.01
N GLU A 190 -5.05 -3.29 -10.12
CA GLU A 190 -5.33 -2.77 -11.46
C GLU A 190 -6.84 -2.91 -11.73
N SER A 191 -7.54 -1.78 -11.90
CA SER A 191 -8.98 -1.76 -12.19
C SER A 191 -9.27 -1.71 -13.69
N SER A 192 -8.33 -1.17 -14.47
CA SER A 192 -8.32 -1.18 -15.93
C SER A 192 -6.88 -0.94 -16.43
N GLU A 193 -6.66 -1.01 -17.74
CA GLU A 193 -5.35 -0.71 -18.35
C GLU A 193 -4.81 0.68 -17.98
N ASP A 194 -5.72 1.64 -17.74
CA ASP A 194 -5.37 3.04 -17.43
C ASP A 194 -5.56 3.41 -15.95
N GLU A 195 -6.01 2.49 -15.09
CA GLU A 195 -6.29 2.78 -13.67
C GLU A 195 -5.69 1.76 -12.72
N THR A 196 -4.78 2.22 -11.86
CA THR A 196 -4.10 1.43 -10.83
C THR A 196 -4.22 2.09 -9.47
N ALA A 197 -4.44 1.30 -8.42
CA ALA A 197 -4.31 1.72 -7.04
C ALA A 197 -3.11 1.03 -6.38
N ILE A 198 -2.24 1.81 -5.73
CA ILE A 198 -1.19 1.28 -4.83
C ILE A 198 -1.58 1.61 -3.40
N ILE A 199 -1.85 0.58 -2.60
CA ILE A 199 -2.32 0.72 -1.22
C ILE A 199 -1.20 0.29 -0.27
N MET A 200 -1.01 1.02 0.82
CA MET A 200 -0.06 0.69 1.88
C MET A 200 -0.73 0.80 3.25
N VAL A 201 -0.56 -0.22 4.09
CA VAL A 201 -1.07 -0.26 5.47
C VAL A 201 -0.02 -0.87 6.38
N SER A 202 0.35 -0.16 7.44
CA SER A 202 1.32 -0.65 8.41
C SER A 202 0.75 -1.77 9.27
N LEU A 203 1.67 -2.66 9.63
CA LEU A 203 1.40 -3.82 10.45
C LEU A 203 1.91 -3.62 11.88
N ASP A 204 1.19 -4.19 12.85
CA ASP A 204 1.64 -4.28 14.24
C ASP A 204 2.60 -5.46 14.41
N VAL A 205 3.79 -5.35 13.82
CA VAL A 205 4.83 -6.39 13.87
C VAL A 205 5.62 -6.28 15.17
N ASN A 206 5.75 -7.38 15.91
CA ASN A 206 6.72 -7.48 16.99
C ASN A 206 8.11 -7.74 16.40
N ASP A 207 8.92 -6.69 16.32
CA ASP A 207 10.27 -6.69 15.75
C ASP A 207 11.36 -6.97 16.82
N TYR A 208 10.97 -7.33 18.05
CA TYR A 208 11.88 -7.61 19.17
C TYR A 208 12.92 -6.51 19.42
N ASN A 209 12.60 -5.25 19.09
CA ASN A 209 13.45 -4.11 19.39
C ASN A 209 13.47 -3.85 20.92
N ASN A 210 14.61 -3.42 21.45
CA ASN A 210 14.86 -3.20 22.89
C ASN A 210 14.05 -2.04 23.53
N ARG A 211 13.05 -1.48 22.84
CA ARG A 211 12.18 -0.40 23.34
C ARG A 211 10.85 -0.95 23.84
N PRO A 212 10.21 -0.30 24.83
CA PRO A 212 8.90 -0.71 25.29
C PRO A 212 7.93 -0.73 24.11
N TYR A 213 7.46 -1.93 23.77
CA TYR A 213 6.55 -2.16 22.67
C TYR A 213 5.22 -1.47 22.98
N LYS A 214 4.90 -0.42 22.23
CA LYS A 214 3.59 0.21 22.26
C LYS A 214 2.78 -0.39 21.12
N ILE A 215 1.68 -1.05 21.49
CA ILE A 215 0.71 -1.56 20.52
C ILE A 215 0.18 -0.39 19.72
N HIS A 216 0.34 -0.45 18.41
CA HIS A 216 -0.31 0.48 17.50
C HIS A 216 -1.70 -0.05 17.18
N VAL A 217 -2.70 0.83 17.27
CA VAL A 217 -4.07 0.54 16.85
C VAL A 217 -4.36 1.46 15.68
N ASN A 218 -4.47 0.88 14.49
CA ASN A 218 -4.79 1.59 13.27
C ASN A 218 -6.22 2.14 13.37
N PRO A 219 -6.40 3.47 13.35
CA PRO A 219 -7.72 4.08 13.51
C PRO A 219 -8.55 4.05 12.22
N ILE A 220 -7.94 3.75 11.07
CA ILE A 220 -8.62 3.78 9.76
C ILE A 220 -8.91 2.35 9.31
N VAL A 221 -7.88 1.54 9.10
CA VAL A 221 -8.02 0.15 8.65
C VAL A 221 -8.06 -0.77 9.88
N GLU A 222 -9.25 -0.93 10.46
CA GLU A 222 -9.41 -1.66 11.72
C GLU A 222 -9.07 -3.15 11.59
N SER A 223 -9.31 -3.77 10.43
CA SER A 223 -8.97 -5.17 10.16
C SER A 223 -7.47 -5.44 10.23
N ALA A 224 -6.62 -4.45 9.93
CA ALA A 224 -5.16 -4.57 10.06
C ALA A 224 -4.71 -4.80 11.53
N ASN A 225 -5.53 -4.45 12.52
CA ASN A 225 -5.19 -4.66 13.93
C ASN A 225 -5.21 -6.14 14.36
N LEU A 226 -5.91 -6.98 13.59
CA LEU A 226 -6.00 -8.42 13.85
C LEU A 226 -4.93 -9.21 13.08
N PHE A 227 -4.37 -8.62 12.03
CA PHE A 227 -3.38 -9.26 11.18
C PHE A 227 -1.97 -9.06 11.74
N LYS A 228 -1.41 -10.12 12.34
CA LYS A 228 -0.12 -10.09 13.06
C LYS A 228 0.82 -11.18 12.54
N PRO A 229 1.34 -11.05 11.31
CA PRO A 229 2.26 -12.03 10.78
C PRO A 229 3.57 -12.02 11.59
N ASN A 230 4.17 -13.20 11.77
CA ASN A 230 5.46 -13.31 12.41
C ASN A 230 6.56 -13.00 11.38
N ILE A 231 7.27 -11.89 11.57
CA ILE A 231 8.36 -11.46 10.68
C ILE A 231 9.65 -11.49 11.50
N ASN A 232 10.63 -12.29 11.04
CA ASN A 232 11.95 -12.27 11.64
C ASN A 232 12.59 -10.90 11.39
N SER A 233 12.79 -10.13 12.46
CA SER A 233 13.53 -8.88 12.41
C SER A 233 14.94 -9.14 11.90
N GLN A 234 15.38 -8.44 10.85
CA GLN A 234 16.79 -8.44 10.45
C GLN A 234 17.66 -7.90 11.62
N ASP A 235 18.88 -8.43 11.75
CA ASP A 235 19.76 -8.14 12.90
C ASP A 235 20.17 -6.65 13.02
N ASP A 236 19.99 -5.87 11.96
CA ASP A 236 20.25 -4.42 11.91
C ASP A 236 19.25 -3.58 12.73
N ILE A 237 18.03 -4.08 12.95
CA ILE A 237 16.99 -3.42 13.79
C ILE A 237 17.24 -3.68 15.28
N ARG A 238 17.78 -4.86 15.63
CA ARG A 238 18.02 -5.26 17.03
C ARG A 238 19.05 -4.39 17.74
N ASN A 239 19.92 -3.73 16.98
CA ASN A 239 21.10 -3.03 17.49
C ASN A 239 21.10 -1.49 17.30
N LYS A 240 20.04 -0.89 16.73
CA LYS A 240 19.96 0.57 16.51
C LYS A 240 18.74 1.19 17.19
N GLU A 241 18.90 2.43 17.66
CA GLU A 241 17.81 3.26 18.22
C GLU A 241 16.79 3.70 17.15
N SER A 242 16.06 2.75 16.56
CA SER A 242 15.02 3.00 15.57
C SER A 242 13.64 3.13 16.22
N LYS A 243 12.87 4.16 15.88
CA LYS A 243 11.49 4.39 16.32
C LYS A 243 10.52 3.89 15.26
N LYS A 244 9.50 3.15 15.66
CA LYS A 244 8.41 2.79 14.73
C LYS A 244 7.59 4.02 14.36
N MET A 245 7.27 4.11 13.08
CA MET A 245 6.17 4.92 12.54
C MET A 245 5.15 3.97 11.91
N TYR A 246 3.95 4.46 11.65
CA TYR A 246 2.86 3.64 11.16
C TYR A 246 2.11 4.36 10.04
N ILE A 247 1.93 3.68 8.93
CA ILE A 247 1.02 4.05 7.86
C ILE A 247 -0.37 3.55 8.27
N ASN A 248 -1.25 4.45 8.74
CA ASN A 248 -2.63 4.06 9.03
C ASN A 248 -3.34 3.66 7.74
N LEU A 249 -3.15 4.45 6.68
CA LEU A 249 -3.58 4.18 5.33
C LEU A 249 -2.79 5.10 4.41
N VAL A 250 -2.23 4.59 3.32
CA VAL A 250 -1.75 5.38 2.19
C VAL A 250 -2.26 4.71 0.93
N THR A 251 -2.79 5.50 0.00
CA THR A 251 -3.24 5.00 -1.29
C THR A 251 -2.93 6.02 -2.37
N PHE A 252 -2.37 5.54 -3.48
CA PHE A 252 -2.21 6.29 -4.71
C PHE A 252 -3.18 5.73 -5.74
N PHE A 253 -4.20 6.49 -6.10
CA PHE A 253 -5.01 6.23 -7.28
C PHE A 253 -4.34 6.90 -8.48
N ILE A 254 -3.91 6.09 -9.44
CA ILE A 254 -3.11 6.52 -10.59
C ILE A 254 -3.98 6.27 -11.82
N LYS A 255 -4.26 7.34 -12.56
CA LYS A 255 -5.07 7.30 -13.78
C LYS A 255 -4.29 7.88 -14.95
N LYS A 256 -4.06 7.07 -15.98
CA LYS A 256 -3.53 7.54 -17.25
C LYS A 256 -4.63 8.27 -18.03
N GLU A 257 -4.26 9.40 -18.61
CA GLU A 257 -5.11 10.21 -19.48
C GLU A 257 -4.30 10.52 -20.75
N GLU A 258 -4.96 11.04 -21.79
CA GLU A 258 -4.34 11.31 -23.09
C GLU A 258 -3.02 12.11 -23.01
N ASN A 259 -2.98 13.13 -22.14
CA ASN A 259 -1.86 14.07 -22.06
C ASN A 259 -1.15 14.07 -20.70
N CYS A 260 -1.61 13.28 -19.73
CA CYS A 260 -1.07 13.32 -18.36
C CYS A 260 -1.35 12.03 -17.59
N VAL A 261 -0.76 11.92 -16.40
CA VAL A 261 -1.17 10.97 -15.37
C VAL A 261 -1.72 11.77 -14.21
N LYS A 262 -2.96 11.48 -13.82
CA LYS A 262 -3.59 12.02 -12.60
C LYS A 262 -3.26 11.07 -11.45
N VAL A 263 -2.74 11.63 -10.36
CA VAL A 263 -2.45 10.90 -9.13
C VAL A 263 -3.27 11.52 -8.00
N THR A 264 -4.13 10.72 -7.39
CA THR A 264 -4.83 11.09 -6.15
C THR A 264 -4.21 10.30 -5.01
N PHE A 265 -3.47 10.99 -4.16
CA PHE A 265 -2.99 10.44 -2.90
C PHE A 265 -4.05 10.65 -1.82
N VAL A 266 -4.33 9.60 -1.06
CA VAL A 266 -5.10 9.66 0.19
C VAL A 266 -4.28 8.98 1.26
N GLY A 267 -4.04 9.64 2.39
CA GLY A 267 -3.32 8.95 3.46
C GLY A 267 -3.22 9.64 4.80
N SER A 268 -2.88 8.83 5.80
CA SER A 268 -2.64 9.18 7.18
C SER A 268 -1.45 8.39 7.69
N ILE A 269 -0.43 9.10 8.18
CA ILE A 269 0.81 8.52 8.68
C ILE A 269 1.00 8.99 10.13
N ASP A 270 1.05 8.04 11.05
CA ASP A 270 1.45 8.27 12.44
C ASP A 270 2.98 8.17 12.55
N MET A 271 3.64 9.33 12.63
CA MET A 271 5.09 9.40 12.84
C MET A 271 5.53 9.01 14.26
N ASN A 272 4.59 8.56 15.11
CA ASN A 272 4.78 8.28 16.53
C ASN A 272 5.44 9.49 17.22
N ALA A 273 4.99 10.68 16.83
CA ALA A 273 5.46 11.96 17.33
C ALA A 273 4.89 12.23 18.73
N TYR A 274 5.52 13.13 19.48
CA TYR A 274 5.16 13.46 20.88
C TYR A 274 3.64 13.57 21.09
N SER A 275 3.12 12.91 22.12
CA SER A 275 1.69 12.76 22.44
C SER A 275 0.91 14.05 22.74
N ARG A 276 1.55 15.22 22.63
CA ARG A 276 0.97 16.55 22.92
C ARG A 276 0.93 17.46 21.68
N ALA A 277 1.22 16.95 20.48
CA ALA A 277 1.10 17.74 19.26
C ALA A 277 -0.36 18.13 19.01
N SER A 278 -0.60 19.41 18.72
CA SER A 278 -1.94 19.87 18.30
C SER A 278 -2.30 19.30 16.93
N GLN A 279 -3.59 19.22 16.60
CA GLN A 279 -4.03 18.79 15.26
C GLN A 279 -3.44 19.68 14.15
N GLN A 280 -3.28 20.98 14.40
CA GLN A 280 -2.62 21.90 13.47
C GLN A 280 -1.15 21.52 13.25
N THR A 281 -0.45 21.12 14.31
CA THR A 281 0.94 20.64 14.23
C THR A 281 1.03 19.35 13.42
N LEU A 282 0.10 18.40 13.65
CA LEU A 282 0.04 17.15 12.88
C LEU A 282 -0.22 17.40 11.40
N ARG A 283 -1.18 18.29 11.06
CA ARG A 283 -1.44 18.70 9.67
C ARG A 283 -0.19 19.31 9.02
N LYS A 284 0.54 20.17 9.73
CA LYS A 284 1.77 20.77 9.19
C LYS A 284 2.83 19.71 8.88
N ILE A 285 3.07 18.80 9.81
CA ILE A 285 4.03 17.71 9.62
C ILE A 285 3.61 16.81 8.46
N ALA A 286 2.33 16.41 8.41
CA ALA A 286 1.80 15.60 7.32
C ALA A 286 1.88 16.33 5.98
N ALA A 287 1.64 17.64 5.93
CA ALA A 287 1.74 18.42 4.70
C ALA A 287 3.17 18.50 4.17
N GLU A 288 4.16 18.70 5.05
CA GLU A 288 5.58 18.68 4.68
C GLU A 288 5.98 17.34 4.06
N ASP A 289 5.40 16.23 4.52
CA ASP A 289 5.63 14.90 3.98
C ASP A 289 4.90 14.66 2.65
N ILE A 290 3.59 14.90 2.61
CA ILE A 290 2.73 14.63 1.44
C ILE A 290 3.13 15.50 0.25
N LEU A 291 3.50 16.77 0.47
CA LEU A 291 3.91 17.66 -0.63
C LEU A 291 5.22 17.21 -1.30
N LEU A 292 6.00 16.31 -0.69
CA LEU A 292 7.16 15.73 -1.36
C LEU A 292 6.76 14.85 -2.54
N PHE A 293 5.56 14.26 -2.55
CA PHE A 293 5.04 13.52 -3.71
C PHE A 293 4.81 14.41 -4.94
N ALA A 294 4.66 15.74 -4.77
CA ALA A 294 4.62 16.66 -5.90
C ALA A 294 5.92 16.63 -6.74
N LYS A 295 7.02 16.09 -6.20
CA LYS A 295 8.26 15.86 -6.95
C LYS A 295 8.10 14.86 -8.09
N LEU A 296 7.06 14.02 -8.10
CA LEU A 296 6.78 13.10 -9.22
C LEU A 296 6.70 13.85 -10.55
N ARG A 297 6.16 15.08 -10.56
CA ARG A 297 6.15 15.98 -11.73
C ARG A 297 7.54 16.22 -12.32
N ASN A 298 8.54 16.40 -11.45
CA ASN A 298 9.92 16.66 -11.88
C ASN A 298 10.67 15.37 -12.19
N ILE A 299 10.41 14.30 -11.45
CA ILE A 299 11.04 12.99 -11.64
C ILE A 299 10.67 12.42 -13.02
N PHE A 300 9.41 12.61 -13.42
CA PHE A 300 8.88 12.07 -14.67
C PHE A 300 8.57 13.15 -15.71
N LYS A 301 9.20 14.32 -15.60
CA LYS A 301 9.05 15.37 -16.60
C LYS A 301 9.58 14.89 -17.95
N LYS A 302 8.83 15.11 -19.02
CA LYS A 302 9.29 14.90 -20.39
C LYS A 302 10.39 15.94 -20.70
N GLU A 303 11.53 15.49 -21.20
CA GLU A 303 12.64 16.37 -21.65
C GLU A 303 12.21 17.27 -22.81
#